data_AF-A0A420MED6-F1
#
_entry.id   AF-A0A420MED6-F1
#
_cell.length_a   1.000
_cell.length_b   1.000
_cell.length_c   1.000
_cell.angle_alpha   90.00
_cell.angle_beta   90.00
_cell.angle_gamma   90.00
#
_symmetry.space_group_name_H-M   'P 1'
#
loop_
_entity.id
_entity.type
_entity.pdbx_description
1 polymer ?
#
loop_
_entity_poly.entity_id
_entity_poly.type
_entity_poly.pdbx_seq_one_letter_code
_entity_poly.pdbx_strand_id
1 'polypeptide(L)'
;MPELAQTVTKVTGLKAKFITLPKGMFPPELPEELKLELGDNFAACNEIGYEARNDPTIIHPRDMQLKSPPTLDTVEDYWKKQDWSKVLDA
;
A
#
# COMPACT_ATOMS: atom_id res chain seq x y z
N MET A 1 -5.75 -1.79 -6.11
CA MET A 1 -5.11 -0.46 -6.09
C MET A 1 -4.56 -0.13 -7.48
N PRO A 2 -5.43 0.24 -8.44
CA PRO A 2 -4.99 0.65 -9.78
C PRO A 2 -4.07 1.88 -9.78
N GLU A 3 -4.24 2.78 -8.81
CA GLU A 3 -3.51 4.04 -8.66
C GLU A 3 -2.01 3.81 -8.43
N LEU A 4 -1.66 2.82 -7.61
CA LEU A 4 -0.27 2.46 -7.36
C LEU A 4 0.42 2.01 -8.66
N ALA A 5 -0.23 1.15 -9.46
CA ALA A 5 0.33 0.71 -10.74
C ALA A 5 0.54 1.87 -11.73
N GLN A 6 -0.33 2.88 -11.72
CA GLN A 6 -0.14 4.10 -12.51
C GLN A 6 1.07 4.89 -12.02
N THR A 7 1.24 5.05 -10.70
CA THR A 7 2.42 5.69 -10.11
C THR A 7 3.71 4.97 -10.49
N VAL A 8 3.73 3.63 -10.38
CA VAL A 8 4.89 2.82 -10.80
C VAL A 8 5.21 3.08 -12.28
N THR A 9 4.20 3.04 -13.14
CA THR A 9 4.38 3.27 -14.58
C THR A 9 4.94 4.66 -14.87
N LYS A 10 4.41 5.68 -14.18
CA LYS A 10 4.85 7.07 -14.33
C LYS A 10 6.29 7.30 -13.88
N VAL A 11 6.69 6.70 -12.76
CA VAL A 11 8.03 6.92 -12.17
C VAL A 11 9.10 6.08 -12.87
N THR A 12 8.80 4.83 -13.21
CA THR A 12 9.78 3.89 -13.78
C THR A 12 9.80 3.88 -15.31
N GLY A 13 8.73 4.35 -15.97
CA GLY A 13 8.53 4.22 -17.41
C GLY A 13 8.13 2.81 -17.86
N LEU A 14 8.08 1.83 -16.96
CA LEU A 14 7.72 0.44 -17.26
C LEU A 14 6.21 0.24 -17.17
N LYS A 15 5.64 -0.61 -18.04
CA LYS A 15 4.22 -0.93 -17.98
C LYS A 15 3.92 -1.76 -16.72
N ALA A 16 3.20 -1.19 -15.76
CA ALA A 16 2.72 -1.90 -14.58
C ALA A 16 1.21 -2.15 -14.65
N LYS A 17 0.77 -3.27 -14.04
CA LYS A 17 -0.64 -3.60 -13.89
C LYS A 17 -0.93 -4.08 -12.47
N PHE A 18 -2.08 -3.72 -11.94
CA PHE A 18 -2.58 -4.27 -10.69
C PHE A 18 -3.23 -5.63 -10.96
N ILE A 19 -2.88 -6.64 -10.17
CA ILE A 19 -3.45 -8.00 -10.24
C ILE A 19 -3.96 -8.35 -8.84
N THR A 20 -5.21 -8.79 -8.76
CA THR A 20 -5.76 -9.37 -7.53
C THR A 20 -5.44 -10.86 -7.50
N LEU A 21 -4.78 -11.31 -6.45
CA LEU A 21 -4.49 -12.73 -6.24
C LEU A 21 -5.64 -13.43 -5.50
N PRO A 22 -5.84 -14.74 -5.70
CA PRO A 22 -6.78 -15.54 -4.90
C PRO A 22 -6.40 -15.54 -3.42
N LYS A 23 -7.40 -15.71 -2.54
CA LYS A 23 -7.17 -15.87 -1.09
C LYS A 23 -6.22 -17.04 -0.83
N GLY A 24 -5.22 -16.82 0.03
CA GLY A 24 -4.22 -17.84 0.38
C GLY A 24 -3.03 -17.92 -0.58
N MET A 25 -3.03 -17.15 -1.68
CA MET A 25 -1.90 -17.09 -2.61
C MET A 25 -0.98 -15.91 -2.29
N PHE A 26 0.25 -16.22 -1.86
CA PHE A 26 1.28 -15.25 -1.53
C PHE A 26 2.59 -15.61 -2.23
N PRO A 27 2.93 -14.96 -3.35
CA PRO A 27 4.23 -15.10 -4.01
C PRO A 27 5.19 -13.98 -3.59
N PRO A 28 6.46 -14.27 -3.27
CA PRO A 28 7.08 -15.60 -3.11
C PRO A 28 6.54 -16.35 -1.88
N GLU A 29 6.80 -17.66 -1.76
CA GLU A 29 6.36 -18.44 -0.60
C GLU A 29 6.80 -17.77 0.71
N LEU A 30 5.80 -17.44 1.54
CA LEU A 30 6.00 -16.84 2.85
C LEU A 30 5.93 -17.90 3.96
N PRO A 31 6.57 -17.67 5.11
CA PRO A 31 6.32 -18.43 6.33
C PRO A 31 4.82 -18.47 6.69
N GLU A 32 4.36 -19.59 7.25
CA GLU A 32 2.93 -19.83 7.50
C GLU A 32 2.32 -18.80 8.45
N GLU A 33 3.07 -18.39 9.48
CA GLU A 33 2.68 -17.32 10.40
C GLU A 33 2.43 -15.98 9.68
N LEU A 34 3.27 -15.63 8.71
CA LEU A 34 3.13 -14.40 7.94
C LEU A 34 1.96 -14.45 6.97
N LYS A 35 1.63 -15.63 6.40
CA LYS A 35 0.46 -15.79 5.54
C LYS A 35 -0.85 -15.54 6.30
N LEU A 36 -0.93 -16.03 7.54
CA LEU A 36 -2.11 -15.84 8.38
C LEU A 36 -2.33 -14.34 8.67
N GLU A 37 -1.30 -13.68 9.18
CA GLU A 37 -1.35 -12.25 9.53
C GLU A 37 -1.65 -11.35 8.31
N LEU A 38 -1.02 -11.61 7.17
CA LEU A 38 -1.30 -10.85 5.94
C LEU A 38 -2.70 -11.14 5.40
N GLY A 39 -3.17 -12.38 5.51
CA GLY A 39 -4.52 -12.76 5.11
C GLY A 39 -5.58 -12.00 5.91
N ASP A 40 -5.41 -11.93 7.23
CA ASP A 40 -6.31 -11.22 8.13
C ASP A 40 -6.22 -9.70 7.91
N ASN A 41 -5.02 -9.15 7.69
CA ASN A 41 -4.84 -7.74 7.37
C ASN A 41 -5.54 -7.34 6.06
N PHE A 42 -5.38 -8.13 5.00
CA PHE A 42 -6.07 -7.87 3.73
C PHE A 42 -7.58 -8.06 3.85
N ALA A 43 -8.05 -9.02 4.65
CA ALA A 43 -9.46 -9.19 4.93
C ALA A 43 -10.04 -7.94 5.63
N ALA A 44 -9.38 -7.46 6.69
CA ALA A 44 -9.77 -6.24 7.39
C ALA A 44 -9.76 -5.02 6.44
N CYS A 45 -8.72 -4.85 5.62
CA CYS A 45 -8.65 -3.75 4.65
C CYS A 45 -9.81 -3.80 3.62
N ASN A 46 -10.25 -5.00 3.22
CA ASN A 46 -11.37 -5.16 2.30
C ASN A 46 -12.73 -4.93 2.97
N GLU A 47 -12.86 -5.29 4.25
CA GLU A 47 -14.10 -5.17 5.00
C GLU A 47 -14.37 -3.73 5.47
N ILE A 48 -13.37 -3.11 6.12
CA ILE A 48 -13.53 -1.80 6.78
C ILE A 48 -12.68 -0.70 6.15
N GLY A 49 -11.85 -1.02 5.16
CA GLY A 49 -10.93 -0.08 4.52
C GLY A 49 -9.59 0.03 5.28
N TYR A 50 -8.53 0.45 4.58
CA TYR A 50 -7.17 0.54 5.12
C TYR A 50 -7.05 1.38 6.39
N GLU A 51 -7.80 2.47 6.49
CA GLU A 51 -7.81 3.35 7.66
C GLU A 51 -9.09 3.21 8.51
N ALA A 52 -9.90 2.17 8.33
CA ALA A 52 -11.25 2.11 8.91
C ALA A 52 -12.08 3.35 8.52
N ARG A 53 -11.91 3.79 7.27
CA ARG A 53 -12.21 5.13 6.73
C ARG A 53 -13.66 5.59 6.91
N ASN A 54 -14.58 4.63 7.08
CA ASN A 54 -16.01 4.87 7.22
C ASN A 54 -16.52 4.66 8.66
N ASP A 55 -15.65 4.34 9.61
CA ASP A 55 -16.00 4.22 11.02
C ASP A 55 -15.96 5.61 11.69
N PRO A 56 -17.11 6.20 12.05
CA PRO A 56 -17.17 7.54 12.65
C PRO A 56 -16.65 7.59 14.09
N THR A 57 -16.35 6.44 14.71
CA THR A 57 -15.79 6.37 16.06
C THR A 57 -14.26 6.51 16.06
N ILE A 58 -13.62 6.37 14.90
CA ILE A 58 -12.17 6.47 14.74
C ILE A 58 -11.77 7.94 14.53
N ILE A 59 -10.95 8.45 15.44
CA ILE A 59 -10.33 9.78 15.29
C ILE A 59 -9.06 9.63 14.48
N HIS A 60 -9.05 10.10 13.24
CA HIS A 60 -7.84 10.06 12.43
C HIS A 60 -6.87 11.19 12.81
N PRO A 61 -5.55 11.02 12.61
CA PRO A 61 -4.57 12.10 12.84
C PRO A 61 -4.88 13.40 12.07
N ARG A 62 -5.53 13.30 10.89
CA ARG A 62 -5.99 14.46 10.10
C ARG A 62 -7.14 15.23 10.75
N ASP A 63 -7.93 14.57 11.58
CA ASP A 63 -9.08 15.17 12.29
C ASP A 63 -8.64 15.81 13.62
N MET A 64 -7.43 15.51 14.07
CA MET A 64 -6.81 16.16 15.21
C MET A 64 -6.29 17.54 14.80
N GLN A 65 -6.66 18.57 15.56
CA GLN A 65 -6.09 19.92 15.42
C GLN A 65 -4.67 19.95 16.00
N LEU A 66 -3.73 19.29 15.31
CA LEU A 66 -2.33 19.34 15.65
C LEU A 66 -1.84 20.77 15.45
N LYS A 67 -1.16 21.34 16.46
CA LYS A 67 -0.56 22.68 16.36
C LYS A 67 0.43 22.81 15.19
N SER A 68 1.03 21.69 14.80
CA SER A 68 1.90 21.57 13.63
C SER A 68 1.73 20.15 13.05
N PRO A 69 0.82 19.96 12.07
CA PRO A 69 0.69 18.67 11.42
C PRO A 69 1.96 18.38 10.60
N PRO A 70 2.45 17.13 10.56
CA PRO A 70 3.59 16.79 9.72
C PRO A 70 3.22 16.94 8.25
N THR A 71 4.11 17.49 7.45
CA THR A 71 4.01 17.44 5.98
C THR A 71 4.49 16.07 5.52
N LEU A 72 3.57 15.27 4.96
CA LEU A 72 3.88 13.97 4.41
C LEU A 72 4.07 14.07 2.90
N ASP A 73 5.03 13.31 2.38
CA ASP A 73 5.23 13.14 0.95
C ASP A 73 4.11 12.27 0.33
N THR A 74 4.00 12.32 -0.99
CA THR A 74 3.13 11.39 -1.73
C THR A 74 3.81 10.05 -1.94
N VAL A 75 3.01 9.01 -2.25
CA VAL A 75 3.55 7.72 -2.72
C VAL A 75 4.43 7.92 -3.96
N GLU A 76 4.07 8.83 -4.87
CA GLU A 76 4.88 9.13 -6.05
C GLU A 76 6.26 9.70 -5.68
N ASP A 77 6.31 10.60 -4.69
CA ASP A 77 7.58 11.18 -4.22
C ASP A 77 8.46 10.14 -3.55
N TYR A 78 7.87 9.22 -2.77
CA TYR A 78 8.60 8.08 -2.23
C TYR A 78 9.20 7.22 -3.35
N TRP A 79 8.41 6.90 -4.38
CA TRP A 79 8.87 6.10 -5.51
C TRP A 79 10.00 6.79 -6.27
N LYS A 80 9.95 8.10 -6.49
CA LYS A 80 11.02 8.85 -7.18
C LYS A 80 12.35 8.85 -6.43
N LYS A 81 12.34 8.68 -5.11
CA LYS A 81 13.55 8.69 -4.26
C LYS A 81 14.34 7.40 -4.29
N GLN A 82 13.75 6.29 -4.78
CA GLN A 82 14.40 4.99 -4.77
C GLN A 82 15.20 4.74 -6.06
N ASP A 83 16.29 3.99 -5.94
CA ASP A 83 17.02 3.45 -7.07
C ASP A 83 16.42 2.09 -7.48
N TRP A 84 15.44 2.12 -8.38
CA TRP A 84 14.70 0.93 -8.81
C TRP A 84 15.49 0.02 -9.74
N SER A 85 16.63 0.46 -10.30
CA SER A 85 17.50 -0.38 -11.14
C SER A 85 17.93 -1.64 -10.39
N LYS A 86 18.16 -1.53 -9.07
CA LYS A 86 18.55 -2.63 -8.18
C LYS A 86 17.53 -3.76 -8.06
N VAL A 87 16.28 -3.51 -8.44
CA VAL A 87 15.17 -4.46 -8.30
C VAL A 87 14.61 -4.87 -9.65
N LEU A 88 14.59 -3.95 -10.62
CA LEU A 88 13.87 -4.12 -11.89
C LEU A 88 14.78 -4.43 -13.09
N ASP A 89 16.08 -4.13 -13.03
CA ASP A 89 17.02 -4.36 -14.15
C ASP A 89 17.71 -5.75 -14.10
N ALA A 90 16.95 -6.79 -13.75
CA ALA A 90 17.44 -8.18 -13.72
C ALA A 90 17.75 -8.75 -15.11
#